data_AF-A0A418B1X1-F1
#
_entry.id   AF-A0A418B1X1-F1
#
_cell.length_a   1.000
_cell.length_b   1.000
_cell.length_c   1.000
_cell.angle_alpha   90.00
_cell.angle_beta   90.00
_cell.angle_gamma   90.00
#
_symmetry.space_group_name_H-M   'P 1'
#
loop_
_entity.id
_entity.type
_entity.pdbx_description
1 polymer ?
#
loop_
_entity_poly.entity_id
_entity_poly.type
_entity_poly.pdbx_seq_one_letter_code
_entity_poly.pdbx_strand_id
1 'polypeptide(L)'
;MHAASSHSCDVHVGSGKTSLCNEFAANGFRILDENFLDMPAHSLHPQSLFMETKWVCSWFDRVLQLSQKPHAERQVYFADRSPFSAVFYAAHGNLLEPVIRSQMDEVSKFAEIEFVTLHINVERELLWRRIQRRLQDEPERIRYMEHKRSKMEDCLAFYNVFPWDLHVVNDTRSLPLLADQIVSMVARQSNTMRLYLENLVHSKDCGMDTDSDCDSETTLSCDESPLKAKLTSVEDFTPIPMCLELLPQHYDEDDDEIPASKSIATFGEGEKAPMVPHVLVIPTHKRPLFPGVVLPMTITNPDVTKALAALRESGQKYVGVFLKKQGGKIGAASKDEMGFTGMESQKDEDLVTDLSGIHHVGSYARIDNLINFENNSAAQLLLVGQRRITIDDVHDSGTIPLRVTISPVENPAFDKSNQMIKAYSNEIVATLREIVKMNPLFKEHMQYYSQRIDIHNPYILADFAASVRRALGRCCMLTSRCQVTTGDGEELQSVLEELDCENRLKKALELLTKEMELSRVQQSIKEQVEEKRQYLLMEQLKTIKKELGLEKDDKEAMLTKFRQRLDNFKIPPNPDTP
;
A
#
# COMPACT_ATOMS: atom_id res chain seq x y z
N MET A 1 -40.27 55.05 -0.74
CA MET A 1 -39.75 54.61 -2.05
C MET A 1 -38.57 53.69 -1.80
N HIS A 2 -38.67 52.46 -2.32
CA HIS A 2 -37.59 51.59 -2.85
C HIS A 2 -36.36 51.28 -1.97
N ALA A 3 -35.86 50.05 -1.90
CA ALA A 3 -36.28 48.77 -2.49
C ALA A 3 -35.55 47.64 -1.76
N ALA A 4 -36.21 46.49 -1.70
CA ALA A 4 -35.66 45.21 -1.28
C ALA A 4 -34.78 44.60 -2.37
N SER A 5 -33.75 43.85 -1.96
CA SER A 5 -33.23 42.66 -2.68
C SER A 5 -32.49 41.80 -1.65
N SER A 6 -33.21 40.90 -0.97
CA SER A 6 -33.23 39.46 -1.26
C SER A 6 -31.87 38.78 -1.08
N HIS A 7 -31.61 38.31 0.15
CA HIS A 7 -30.70 37.21 0.41
C HIS A 7 -31.24 35.95 -0.28
N SER A 8 -30.68 35.56 -1.42
CA SER A 8 -30.92 34.24 -2.01
C SER A 8 -29.96 33.24 -1.37
N CYS A 9 -30.43 32.56 -0.32
CA CYS A 9 -29.92 31.26 0.08
C CYS A 9 -30.25 30.25 -1.03
N ASP A 10 -29.42 30.17 -2.08
CA ASP A 10 -29.40 29.04 -3.01
C ASP A 10 -28.05 28.32 -2.87
N VAL A 11 -27.87 27.66 -1.72
CA VAL A 11 -26.82 26.65 -1.57
C VAL A 11 -27.33 25.36 -2.20
N HIS A 12 -27.26 25.25 -3.52
CA HIS A 12 -27.33 23.96 -4.20
C HIS A 12 -26.05 23.17 -3.90
N VAL A 13 -25.99 22.53 -2.72
CA VAL A 13 -24.94 21.58 -2.35
C VAL A 13 -25.09 20.35 -3.22
N GLY A 14 -24.26 20.25 -4.25
CA GLY A 14 -24.13 19.02 -5.01
C GLY A 14 -23.53 17.91 -4.13
N SER A 15 -24.22 16.79 -4.05
CA SER A 15 -23.83 15.54 -3.38
C SER A 15 -22.55 14.95 -4.01
N GLY A 16 -21.40 15.23 -3.39
CA GLY A 16 -20.15 14.50 -3.63
C GLY A 16 -20.16 13.15 -2.91
N LYS A 17 -19.26 12.24 -3.28
CA LYS A 17 -19.08 10.94 -2.62
C LYS A 17 -18.87 11.08 -1.11
N THR A 18 -17.95 11.96 -0.73
CA THR A 18 -17.63 12.27 0.67
C THR A 18 -18.84 12.82 1.43
N SER A 19 -19.62 13.71 0.81
CA SER A 19 -20.85 14.23 1.42
C SER A 19 -21.85 13.11 1.66
N LEU A 20 -22.03 12.19 0.71
CA LEU A 20 -22.93 11.06 0.85
C LEU A 20 -22.46 10.06 1.92
N CYS A 21 -21.16 9.79 2.01
CA CYS A 21 -20.59 8.96 3.09
C CYS A 21 -20.82 9.59 4.47
N ASN A 22 -20.67 10.92 4.58
CA ASN A 22 -20.96 11.65 5.81
C ASN A 22 -22.45 11.56 6.19
N GLU A 23 -23.35 11.61 5.21
CA GLU A 23 -24.79 11.44 5.42
C GLU A 23 -25.12 10.01 5.91
N PHE A 24 -24.50 8.98 5.34
CA PHE A 24 -24.66 7.61 5.83
C PHE A 24 -24.12 7.44 7.26
N ALA A 25 -22.98 8.05 7.57
CA ALA A 25 -22.43 8.06 8.93
C ALA A 25 -23.37 8.77 9.91
N ALA A 26 -23.96 9.90 9.52
CA ALA A 26 -24.94 10.63 10.34
C ALA A 26 -26.21 9.80 10.61
N ASN A 27 -26.60 8.92 9.68
CA ASN A 27 -27.70 7.98 9.83
C ASN A 27 -27.33 6.69 10.60
N GLY A 28 -26.11 6.60 11.16
CA GLY A 28 -25.67 5.50 12.01
C GLY A 28 -25.07 4.31 11.26
N PHE A 29 -24.76 4.45 9.96
CA PHE A 29 -24.07 3.41 9.20
C PHE A 29 -22.55 3.54 9.34
N ARG A 30 -21.84 2.40 9.22
CA ARG A 30 -20.36 2.40 9.24
C ARG A 30 -19.82 2.61 7.84
N ILE A 31 -18.80 3.47 7.72
CA ILE A 31 -18.13 3.76 6.44
C ILE A 31 -16.78 3.03 6.38
N LEU A 32 -16.49 2.44 5.24
CA LEU A 32 -15.19 1.85 4.90
C LEU A 32 -14.47 2.83 3.97
N ASP A 33 -13.58 3.64 4.58
CA ASP A 33 -12.79 4.68 3.90
C ASP A 33 -11.56 4.08 3.18
N GLU A 34 -11.19 4.69 2.05
CA GLU A 34 -10.02 4.37 1.20
C GLU A 34 -8.67 4.77 1.81
N ASN A 35 -8.65 5.70 2.78
CA ASN A 35 -7.42 6.31 3.35
C ASN A 35 -6.43 5.34 4.05
N PHE A 36 -6.72 4.04 4.06
CA PHE A 36 -5.89 3.01 4.72
C PHE A 36 -5.10 2.12 3.76
N LEU A 37 -5.23 2.32 2.46
CA LEU A 37 -4.48 1.53 1.47
C LEU A 37 -3.16 2.25 1.17
N ASP A 38 -2.24 2.21 2.14
CA ASP A 38 -0.82 2.59 2.00
C ASP A 38 -0.20 1.78 0.85
N MET A 39 -0.43 2.22 -0.39
CA MET A 39 0.22 1.63 -1.54
C MET A 39 1.69 2.04 -1.47
N PRO A 40 2.62 1.10 -1.27
CA PRO A 40 4.03 1.42 -1.33
C PRO A 40 4.34 2.08 -2.67
N ALA A 41 5.08 3.19 -2.62
CA ALA A 41 5.62 3.86 -3.79
C ALA A 41 6.66 2.94 -4.44
N HIS A 42 6.19 2.06 -5.32
CA HIS A 42 7.04 1.22 -6.17
C HIS A 42 7.41 1.97 -7.44
N SER A 43 8.45 1.53 -8.15
CA SER A 43 8.83 2.07 -9.47
C SER A 43 7.82 1.75 -10.60
N LEU A 44 6.75 1.03 -10.28
CA LEU A 44 5.67 0.70 -11.20
C LEU A 44 4.61 1.81 -11.19
N HIS A 45 4.06 2.10 -12.36
CA HIS A 45 2.98 3.08 -12.47
C HIS A 45 1.82 2.69 -11.52
N PRO A 46 1.24 3.63 -10.75
CA PRO A 46 0.16 3.33 -9.78
C PRO A 46 -1.06 2.65 -10.41
N GLN A 47 -1.30 2.94 -11.70
CA GLN A 47 -2.38 2.34 -12.50
C GLN A 47 -1.94 1.09 -13.28
N SER A 48 -0.81 0.48 -12.91
CA SER A 48 -0.42 -0.82 -13.47
C SER A 48 -1.36 -1.90 -12.94
N LEU A 49 -1.59 -2.94 -13.77
CA LEU A 49 -2.43 -4.09 -13.39
C LEU A 49 -2.02 -4.68 -12.04
N PHE A 50 -0.72 -4.78 -11.78
CA PHE A 50 -0.20 -5.32 -10.52
C PHE A 50 -0.56 -4.47 -9.30
N MET A 51 -0.44 -3.14 -9.41
CA MET A 51 -0.74 -2.23 -8.31
C MET A 51 -2.23 -2.23 -7.98
N GLU A 52 -3.08 -2.20 -9.00
CA GLU A 52 -4.53 -2.30 -8.85
C GLU A 52 -4.95 -3.69 -8.32
N THR A 53 -4.28 -4.77 -8.75
CA THR A 53 -4.48 -6.12 -8.17
C THR A 53 -4.15 -6.15 -6.69
N LYS A 54 -3.03 -5.53 -6.29
CA LYS A 54 -2.64 -5.44 -4.88
C LYS A 54 -3.69 -4.67 -4.08
N TRP A 55 -4.17 -3.55 -4.62
CA TRP A 55 -5.22 -2.75 -4.00
C TRP A 55 -6.50 -3.57 -3.78
N VAL A 56 -6.94 -4.34 -4.79
CA VAL A 56 -8.07 -5.27 -4.69
C VAL A 56 -7.85 -6.32 -3.60
N CYS A 57 -6.67 -6.95 -3.54
CA CYS A 57 -6.38 -7.95 -2.50
C CYS A 57 -6.46 -7.35 -1.08
N SER A 58 -5.89 -6.16 -0.88
CA SER A 58 -5.97 -5.46 0.42
C SER A 58 -7.40 -5.06 0.78
N TRP A 59 -8.22 -4.72 -0.22
CA TRP A 59 -9.65 -4.44 -0.03
C TRP A 59 -10.39 -5.67 0.53
N PHE A 60 -10.16 -6.87 -0.04
CA PHE A 60 -10.76 -8.11 0.46
C PHE A 60 -10.22 -8.55 1.82
N ASP A 61 -8.92 -8.41 2.08
CA ASP A 61 -8.34 -8.69 3.40
C ASP A 61 -9.03 -7.87 4.49
N ARG A 62 -9.32 -6.58 4.20
CA ARG A 62 -10.06 -5.74 5.14
C ARG A 62 -11.47 -6.24 5.41
N VAL A 63 -12.19 -6.68 4.37
CA VAL A 63 -13.53 -7.25 4.53
C VAL A 63 -13.48 -8.50 5.43
N LEU A 64 -12.50 -9.37 5.25
CA LEU A 64 -12.30 -10.55 6.10
C LEU A 64 -11.91 -10.20 7.54
N GLN A 65 -11.10 -9.17 7.75
CA GLN A 65 -10.79 -8.69 9.10
C GLN A 65 -12.03 -8.15 9.83
N LEU A 66 -12.96 -7.53 9.09
CA LEU A 66 -14.22 -7.06 9.67
C LEU A 66 -15.15 -8.21 10.04
N SER A 67 -15.14 -9.32 9.28
CA SER A 67 -15.96 -10.49 9.60
C SER A 67 -15.44 -11.31 10.79
N GLN A 68 -14.14 -11.26 11.08
CA GLN A 68 -13.53 -11.99 12.21
C GLN A 68 -13.83 -11.39 13.59
N LYS A 69 -14.38 -10.17 13.68
CA LYS A 69 -14.65 -9.54 14.96
C LYS A 69 -15.87 -10.19 15.63
N PRO A 70 -15.79 -10.60 16.91
CA PRO A 70 -16.91 -11.18 17.62
C PRO A 70 -18.01 -10.13 17.78
N HIS A 71 -19.09 -10.29 17.03
CA HIS A 71 -20.22 -9.36 17.05
C HIS A 71 -21.51 -10.15 17.26
N ALA A 72 -22.29 -9.73 18.26
CA ALA A 72 -23.59 -10.31 18.58
C ALA A 72 -24.69 -9.92 17.56
N GLU A 73 -24.42 -8.94 16.69
CA GLU A 73 -25.38 -8.35 15.76
C GLU A 73 -24.84 -8.24 14.34
N ARG A 74 -25.76 -8.29 13.37
CA ARG A 74 -25.47 -8.06 11.94
C ARG A 74 -25.03 -6.61 11.73
N GLN A 75 -24.05 -6.40 10.86
CA GLN A 75 -23.50 -5.06 10.60
C GLN A 75 -23.56 -4.72 9.11
N VAL A 76 -23.78 -3.45 8.82
CA VAL A 76 -23.82 -2.91 7.45
C VAL A 76 -22.70 -1.89 7.29
N TYR A 77 -21.93 -2.05 6.22
CA TYR A 77 -20.83 -1.16 5.86
C TYR A 77 -21.05 -0.58 4.47
N PHE A 78 -20.86 0.74 4.32
CA PHE A 78 -20.79 1.41 3.02
C PHE A 78 -19.34 1.70 2.68
N ALA A 79 -18.86 1.18 1.54
CA ALA A 79 -17.51 1.47 1.05
C ALA A 79 -17.53 2.68 0.10
N ASP A 80 -16.58 3.60 0.26
CA ASP A 80 -16.46 4.79 -0.61
C ASP A 80 -16.15 4.40 -2.08
N ARG A 81 -15.46 3.27 -2.27
CA ARG A 81 -15.10 2.74 -3.59
C ARG A 81 -15.16 1.23 -3.70
N SER A 82 -15.70 0.82 -4.83
CA SER A 82 -15.83 -0.57 -5.23
C SER A 82 -14.49 -1.16 -5.69
N PRO A 83 -14.22 -2.45 -5.42
CA PRO A 83 -13.07 -3.17 -5.97
C PRO A 83 -13.05 -3.14 -7.51
N PHE A 84 -14.23 -3.06 -8.16
CA PHE A 84 -14.35 -2.98 -9.61
C PHE A 84 -13.80 -1.70 -10.22
N SER A 85 -13.53 -0.66 -9.42
CA SER A 85 -12.84 0.52 -9.93
C SER A 85 -11.44 0.18 -10.48
N ALA A 86 -10.77 -0.85 -9.95
CA ALA A 86 -9.50 -1.36 -10.44
C ALA A 86 -9.57 -1.82 -11.91
N VAL A 87 -10.76 -2.26 -12.37
CA VAL A 87 -11.02 -2.66 -13.76
C VAL A 87 -10.87 -1.46 -14.71
N PHE A 88 -11.27 -0.27 -14.27
CA PHE A 88 -11.15 0.94 -15.06
C PHE A 88 -9.73 1.52 -15.03
N TYR A 89 -9.10 1.54 -13.84
CA TYR A 89 -7.81 2.21 -13.69
C TYR A 89 -6.63 1.38 -14.19
N ALA A 90 -6.69 0.04 -14.18
CA ALA A 90 -5.57 -0.80 -14.62
C ALA A 90 -5.39 -0.82 -16.15
N ALA A 91 -4.14 -0.79 -16.62
CA ALA A 91 -3.77 -0.89 -18.04
C ALA A 91 -4.30 -2.15 -18.79
N HIS A 92 -4.78 -3.18 -18.06
CA HIS A 92 -5.51 -4.36 -18.58
C HIS A 92 -6.59 -4.81 -17.57
N GLY A 93 -7.37 -3.86 -17.05
CA GLY A 93 -8.28 -4.13 -15.93
C GLY A 93 -9.44 -5.07 -16.24
N ASN A 94 -9.78 -5.30 -17.50
CA ASN A 94 -10.77 -6.29 -17.92
C ASN A 94 -10.45 -7.72 -17.43
N LEU A 95 -9.17 -8.04 -17.19
CA LEU A 95 -8.76 -9.32 -16.59
C LEU A 95 -9.14 -9.43 -15.10
N LEU A 96 -9.32 -8.30 -14.40
CA LEU A 96 -9.63 -8.28 -12.97
C LEU A 96 -11.11 -8.51 -12.71
N GLU A 97 -12.01 -8.14 -13.62
CA GLU A 97 -13.46 -8.32 -13.38
C GLU A 97 -13.84 -9.78 -13.01
N PRO A 98 -13.52 -10.81 -13.81
CA PRO A 98 -13.91 -12.19 -13.48
C PRO A 98 -13.25 -12.67 -12.19
N VAL A 99 -12.03 -12.21 -11.91
CA VAL A 99 -11.29 -12.55 -10.68
C VAL A 99 -11.96 -11.93 -9.46
N ILE A 100 -12.30 -10.63 -9.51
CA ILE A 100 -12.98 -9.92 -8.43
C ILE A 100 -14.34 -10.58 -8.15
N ARG A 101 -15.14 -10.87 -9.19
CA ARG A 101 -16.43 -11.57 -9.00
C ARG A 101 -16.25 -12.92 -8.33
N SER A 102 -15.29 -13.74 -8.77
CA SER A 102 -15.02 -15.05 -8.15
C SER A 102 -14.54 -14.90 -6.70
N GLN A 103 -13.75 -13.87 -6.38
CA GLN A 103 -13.31 -13.57 -5.02
C GLN A 103 -14.48 -13.13 -4.13
N MET A 104 -15.39 -12.30 -4.65
CA MET A 104 -16.62 -11.93 -3.94
C MET A 104 -17.47 -13.15 -3.64
N ASP A 105 -17.67 -14.05 -4.61
CA ASP A 105 -18.43 -15.29 -4.41
C ASP A 105 -17.80 -16.22 -3.37
N GLU A 106 -16.46 -16.33 -3.38
CA GLU A 106 -15.72 -17.14 -2.41
C GLU A 106 -15.83 -16.58 -0.98
N VAL A 107 -15.59 -15.27 -0.83
CA VAL A 107 -15.70 -14.58 0.46
C VAL A 107 -17.14 -14.62 0.99
N SER A 108 -18.13 -14.45 0.10
CA SER A 108 -19.55 -14.50 0.49
C SER A 108 -19.93 -15.86 1.06
N LYS A 109 -19.45 -16.95 0.45
CA LYS A 109 -19.71 -18.33 0.89
C LYS A 109 -18.97 -18.69 2.17
N PHE A 110 -17.74 -18.22 2.34
CA PHE A 110 -16.90 -18.59 3.48
C PHE A 110 -17.21 -17.77 4.74
N ALA A 111 -17.46 -16.47 4.60
CA ALA A 111 -17.62 -15.54 5.72
C ALA A 111 -19.06 -15.05 5.92
N GLU A 112 -20.03 -15.62 5.20
CA GLU A 112 -21.46 -15.22 5.23
C GLU A 112 -21.67 -13.72 4.97
N ILE A 113 -20.87 -13.14 4.07
CA ILE A 113 -20.92 -11.72 3.70
C ILE A 113 -21.78 -11.55 2.45
N GLU A 114 -22.64 -10.53 2.43
CA GLU A 114 -23.41 -10.14 1.26
C GLU A 114 -22.83 -8.86 0.66
N PHE A 115 -22.48 -8.90 -0.63
CA PHE A 115 -22.03 -7.71 -1.36
C PHE A 115 -23.16 -7.17 -2.25
N VAL A 116 -23.37 -5.86 -2.21
CA VAL A 116 -24.28 -5.15 -3.12
C VAL A 116 -23.52 -3.99 -3.75
N THR A 117 -23.45 -3.97 -5.08
CA THR A 117 -22.77 -2.92 -5.82
C THR A 117 -23.74 -1.86 -6.31
N LEU A 118 -23.39 -0.60 -6.14
CA LEU A 118 -24.28 0.52 -6.44
C LEU A 118 -23.58 1.56 -7.32
N HIS A 119 -24.23 1.93 -8.41
CA HIS A 119 -23.81 2.99 -9.30
C HIS A 119 -24.69 4.23 -9.15
N ILE A 120 -24.04 5.35 -8.80
CA ILE A 120 -24.67 6.66 -8.68
C ILE A 120 -24.39 7.45 -9.95
N ASN A 121 -25.40 7.55 -10.82
CA ASN A 121 -25.29 8.28 -12.07
C ASN A 121 -25.54 9.78 -11.85
N VAL A 122 -24.73 10.63 -12.46
CA VAL A 122 -24.86 12.10 -12.41
C VAL A 122 -24.95 12.61 -13.85
N GLU A 123 -25.85 13.56 -14.09
CA GLU A 123 -25.96 14.22 -15.40
C GLU A 123 -24.60 14.79 -15.85
N ARG A 124 -24.24 14.57 -17.12
CA ARG A 124 -22.91 14.88 -17.69
C ARG A 124 -22.47 16.32 -17.45
N GLU A 125 -23.33 17.30 -17.77
CA GLU A 125 -23.02 18.73 -17.61
C GLU A 125 -23.02 19.17 -16.14
N LEU A 126 -23.80 18.51 -15.28
CA LEU A 126 -23.78 18.76 -13.84
C LEU A 126 -22.48 18.24 -13.22
N LEU A 127 -22.04 17.03 -13.61
CA LEU A 127 -20.79 16.43 -13.15
C LEU A 127 -19.59 17.28 -13.58
N TRP A 128 -19.56 17.72 -14.85
CA TRP A 128 -18.47 18.56 -15.36
C TRP A 128 -18.35 19.88 -14.59
N ARG A 129 -19.48 20.57 -14.34
CA ARG A 129 -19.50 21.79 -13.51
C ARG A 129 -18.97 21.54 -12.09
N ARG A 130 -19.28 20.39 -11.48
CA ARG A 130 -18.76 20.01 -10.16
C ARG A 130 -17.26 19.74 -10.18
N ILE A 131 -16.75 19.06 -11.21
CA ILE A 131 -15.29 18.82 -11.39
C ILE A 131 -14.55 20.14 -11.56
N GLN A 132 -15.06 21.05 -12.39
CA GLN A 132 -14.46 22.37 -12.58
C GLN A 132 -14.40 23.19 -11.29
N ARG A 133 -15.48 23.16 -10.48
CA ARG A 133 -15.49 23.82 -9.17
C ARG A 133 -14.47 23.19 -8.23
N ARG A 134 -14.41 21.85 -8.15
CA ARG A 134 -13.42 21.16 -7.32
C ARG A 134 -11.98 21.46 -7.74
N LEU A 135 -11.70 21.63 -9.03
CA LEU A 135 -10.37 22.01 -9.52
C LEU A 135 -9.97 23.45 -9.17
N GLN A 136 -10.94 24.33 -8.86
CA GLN A 136 -10.66 25.66 -8.32
C GLN A 136 -10.24 25.58 -6.86
N ASP A 137 -10.88 24.69 -6.09
CA ASP A 137 -10.60 24.48 -4.67
C ASP A 137 -9.34 23.61 -4.42
N GLU A 138 -9.08 22.63 -5.31
CA GLU A 138 -7.98 21.65 -5.22
C GLU A 138 -7.16 21.59 -6.53
N PRO A 139 -6.31 22.60 -6.82
CA PRO A 139 -5.61 22.72 -8.09
C PRO A 139 -4.58 21.61 -8.35
N GLU A 140 -4.05 20.93 -7.31
CA GLU A 140 -3.13 19.80 -7.49
C GLU A 140 -3.75 18.60 -8.22
N ARG A 141 -5.09 18.48 -8.25
CA ARG A 141 -5.77 17.39 -8.96
C ARG A 141 -5.64 17.44 -10.48
N ILE A 142 -5.15 18.56 -11.02
CA ILE A 142 -4.75 18.67 -12.42
C ILE A 142 -3.74 17.56 -12.78
N ARG A 143 -2.88 17.14 -11.84
CA ARG A 143 -1.92 16.04 -12.02
C ARG A 143 -2.58 14.69 -12.32
N TYR A 144 -3.84 14.50 -11.92
CA TYR A 144 -4.64 13.31 -12.23
C TYR A 144 -5.44 13.48 -13.52
N MET A 145 -5.14 14.48 -14.36
CA MET A 145 -5.84 14.76 -15.62
C MET A 145 -7.35 14.99 -15.47
N GLU A 146 -7.85 15.34 -14.28
CA GLU A 146 -9.28 15.61 -14.04
C GLU A 146 -9.78 16.85 -14.79
N HIS A 147 -8.87 17.74 -15.19
CA HIS A 147 -9.17 18.91 -16.03
C HIS A 147 -9.50 18.55 -17.49
N LYS A 148 -9.33 17.29 -17.91
CA LYS A 148 -9.68 16.83 -19.25
C LYS A 148 -11.12 16.29 -19.26
N ARG A 149 -11.99 16.91 -20.06
CA ARG A 149 -13.38 16.46 -20.23
C ARG A 149 -13.47 15.04 -20.81
N SER A 150 -12.57 14.68 -21.71
CA SER A 150 -12.46 13.32 -22.26
C SER A 150 -12.30 12.27 -21.15
N LYS A 151 -11.47 12.53 -20.13
CA LYS A 151 -11.28 11.61 -19.01
C LYS A 151 -12.56 11.42 -18.17
N MET A 152 -13.39 12.47 -18.03
CA MET A 152 -14.71 12.34 -17.40
C MET A 152 -15.65 11.49 -18.28
N GLU A 153 -15.64 11.71 -19.59
CA GLU A 153 -16.47 10.97 -20.54
C GLU A 153 -16.08 9.47 -20.58
N ASP A 154 -14.79 9.15 -20.54
CA ASP A 154 -14.29 7.77 -20.44
C ASP A 154 -14.74 7.10 -19.14
N CYS A 155 -14.65 7.81 -18.01
CA CYS A 155 -15.18 7.33 -16.73
C CYS A 155 -16.68 7.02 -16.85
N LEU A 156 -17.47 7.98 -17.36
CA LEU A 156 -18.91 7.80 -17.50
C LEU A 156 -19.25 6.65 -18.44
N ALA A 157 -18.51 6.49 -19.55
CA ALA A 157 -18.72 5.38 -20.48
C ALA A 157 -18.53 4.03 -19.80
N PHE A 158 -17.47 3.88 -18.99
CA PHE A 158 -17.23 2.67 -18.21
C PHE A 158 -18.34 2.42 -17.18
N TYR A 159 -18.59 3.37 -16.27
CA TYR A 159 -19.51 3.17 -15.16
C TYR A 159 -20.98 3.01 -15.60
N ASN A 160 -21.38 3.61 -16.74
CA ASN A 160 -22.74 3.42 -17.28
C ASN A 160 -22.96 2.04 -17.92
N VAL A 161 -21.92 1.43 -18.46
CA VAL A 161 -22.01 0.12 -19.15
C VAL A 161 -21.72 -1.04 -18.21
N PHE A 162 -20.91 -0.81 -17.17
CA PHE A 162 -20.51 -1.87 -16.25
C PHE A 162 -21.72 -2.46 -15.50
N PRO A 163 -21.81 -3.80 -15.33
CA PRO A 163 -22.97 -4.44 -14.72
C PRO A 163 -22.93 -4.34 -13.19
N TRP A 164 -23.56 -3.29 -12.66
CA TRP A 164 -23.82 -3.03 -11.24
C TRP A 164 -25.16 -3.63 -10.79
N ASP A 165 -25.31 -3.90 -9.49
CA ASP A 165 -26.54 -4.48 -8.95
C ASP A 165 -27.67 -3.43 -8.84
N LEU A 166 -27.31 -2.19 -8.49
CA LEU A 166 -28.25 -1.08 -8.32
C LEU A 166 -27.80 0.17 -9.04
N HIS A 167 -28.75 0.88 -9.63
CA HIS A 167 -28.54 2.17 -10.30
C HIS A 167 -29.39 3.25 -9.65
N VAL A 168 -28.75 4.34 -9.23
CA VAL A 168 -29.41 5.48 -8.58
C VAL A 168 -29.03 6.75 -9.31
N VAL A 169 -30.02 7.56 -9.66
CA VAL A 169 -29.79 8.85 -10.31
C VAL A 169 -29.62 9.93 -9.24
N ASN A 170 -28.50 10.63 -9.32
CA ASN A 170 -28.18 11.78 -8.48
C ASN A 170 -28.53 13.07 -9.20
N ASP A 171 -29.84 13.28 -9.31
CA ASP A 171 -30.41 14.57 -9.68
C ASP A 171 -30.30 15.52 -8.48
N THR A 172 -30.40 16.83 -8.69
CA THR A 172 -30.18 17.93 -7.71
C THR A 172 -31.07 17.94 -6.44
N ARG A 173 -31.68 16.81 -6.08
CA ARG A 173 -32.43 16.56 -4.84
C ARG A 173 -31.52 16.66 -3.61
N SER A 174 -32.13 16.85 -2.44
CA SER A 174 -31.38 16.96 -1.18
C SER A 174 -30.64 15.66 -0.86
N LEU A 175 -29.42 15.79 -0.31
CA LEU A 175 -28.55 14.68 0.07
C LEU A 175 -29.24 13.61 0.97
N PRO A 176 -30.09 13.98 1.95
CA PRO A 176 -30.79 13.00 2.77
C PRO A 176 -31.79 12.15 1.97
N LEU A 177 -32.48 12.73 0.98
CA LEU A 177 -33.43 11.98 0.13
C LEU A 177 -32.71 10.94 -0.73
N LEU A 178 -31.52 11.28 -1.22
CA LEU A 178 -30.68 10.35 -1.99
C LEU A 178 -30.18 9.18 -1.11
N ALA A 179 -29.74 9.47 0.11
CA ALA A 179 -29.32 8.46 1.07
C ALA A 179 -30.49 7.51 1.45
N ASP A 180 -31.66 8.07 1.76
CA ASP A 180 -32.90 7.33 2.06
C ASP A 180 -33.30 6.42 0.88
N GLN A 181 -33.21 6.94 -0.35
CA GLN A 181 -33.50 6.18 -1.56
C GLN A 181 -32.54 4.99 -1.72
N ILE A 182 -31.24 5.20 -1.53
CA ILE A 182 -30.22 4.14 -1.59
C ILE A 182 -30.51 3.06 -0.55
N VAL A 183 -30.72 3.44 0.70
CA VAL A 183 -31.02 2.51 1.80
C VAL A 183 -32.28 1.69 1.50
N SER A 184 -33.33 2.33 0.99
CA SER A 184 -34.58 1.67 0.63
C SER A 184 -34.43 0.69 -0.51
N MET A 185 -33.63 1.02 -1.54
CA MET A 185 -33.36 0.13 -2.67
C MET A 185 -32.55 -1.10 -2.23
N VAL A 186 -31.52 -0.90 -1.41
CA VAL A 186 -30.71 -2.00 -0.85
C VAL A 186 -31.57 -2.90 0.05
N ALA A 187 -32.45 -2.34 0.88
CA ALA A 187 -33.35 -3.11 1.75
C ALA A 187 -34.41 -3.94 1.00
N ARG A 188 -34.75 -3.58 -0.24
CA ARG A 188 -35.61 -4.40 -1.11
C ARG A 188 -34.86 -5.63 -1.64
N GLN A 189 -33.57 -5.48 -1.94
CA GLN A 189 -32.75 -6.53 -2.53
C GLN A 189 -32.11 -7.46 -1.49
N SER A 190 -31.66 -6.91 -0.35
CA SER A 190 -30.97 -7.65 0.72
C SER A 190 -31.88 -7.86 1.93
N ASN A 191 -32.12 -9.13 2.27
CA ASN A 191 -32.81 -9.51 3.50
C ASN A 191 -31.98 -9.13 4.75
N THR A 192 -30.65 -9.14 4.63
CA THR A 192 -29.72 -8.74 5.70
C THR A 192 -29.91 -7.28 6.07
N MET A 193 -29.99 -6.40 5.06
CA MET A 193 -30.22 -4.97 5.25
C MET A 193 -31.60 -4.69 5.87
N ARG A 194 -32.65 -5.39 5.44
CA ARG A 194 -34.00 -5.23 5.99
C ARG A 194 -34.05 -5.53 7.49
N LEU A 195 -33.50 -6.68 7.88
CA LEU A 195 -33.44 -7.11 9.29
C LEU A 195 -32.55 -6.18 10.14
N TYR A 196 -31.48 -5.62 9.55
CA TYR A 196 -30.66 -4.62 10.22
C TYR A 196 -31.45 -3.34 10.53
N LEU A 197 -32.22 -2.83 9.56
CA LEU A 197 -33.04 -1.63 9.75
C LEU A 197 -34.14 -1.84 10.80
N GLU A 198 -34.77 -3.01 10.83
CA GLU A 198 -35.78 -3.36 11.84
C GLU A 198 -35.20 -3.32 13.27
N ASN A 199 -34.00 -3.85 13.48
CA ASN A 199 -33.29 -3.80 14.76
C ASN A 199 -32.86 -2.38 15.14
N LEU A 200 -32.43 -1.58 14.15
CA LEU A 200 -32.01 -0.20 14.38
C LEU A 200 -33.16 0.66 14.93
N VAL A 201 -34.39 0.43 14.43
CA VAL A 201 -35.61 1.11 14.92
C VAL A 201 -35.96 0.67 16.34
N HIS A 202 -35.87 -0.62 16.66
CA HIS A 202 -36.14 -1.13 18.00
C HIS A 202 -35.13 -0.66 19.06
N SER A 203 -33.85 -0.46 18.68
CA SER A 203 -32.82 0.05 19.59
C SER A 203 -33.03 1.51 20.02
N LYS A 204 -33.69 2.32 19.17
CA LYS A 204 -33.98 3.73 19.47
C LYS A 204 -35.19 3.91 20.40
N ASP A 205 -36.11 2.95 20.43
CA ASP A 205 -37.32 3.00 21.27
C ASP A 205 -37.09 2.50 22.72
N CYS A 206 -36.04 1.72 22.99
CA CYS A 206 -35.75 1.17 24.34
C CYS A 206 -34.85 2.05 25.24
N GLY A 207 -34.64 3.33 24.89
CA GLY A 207 -33.69 4.23 25.57
C GLY A 207 -34.23 5.06 26.75
N MET A 208 -35.47 4.84 27.19
CA MET A 208 -36.06 5.53 28.35
C MET A 208 -36.72 4.50 29.26
N ASP A 209 -36.11 4.23 30.41
CA ASP A 209 -36.77 4.10 31.72
C ASP A 209 -35.77 3.66 32.80
N THR A 210 -35.53 4.51 33.79
CA THR A 210 -35.54 4.17 35.23
C THR A 210 -35.43 5.44 36.11
N ASP A 211 -36.51 5.63 36.87
CA ASP A 211 -36.65 6.23 38.22
C ASP A 211 -36.44 7.74 38.45
N SER A 212 -37.56 8.46 38.63
CA SER A 212 -37.88 9.21 39.86
C SER A 212 -39.15 10.07 39.68
N ASP A 213 -40.15 9.82 40.54
CA ASP A 213 -41.40 10.57 40.72
C ASP A 213 -41.22 12.08 40.94
N CYS A 214 -42.02 12.91 40.25
CA CYS A 214 -42.68 14.10 40.83
C CYS A 214 -43.71 14.70 39.84
N ASP A 215 -44.95 14.83 40.30
CA ASP A 215 -46.10 15.40 39.61
C ASP A 215 -45.90 16.85 39.13
N SER A 216 -46.24 17.11 37.86
CA SER A 216 -47.02 18.32 37.46
C SER A 216 -47.51 18.21 36.02
N GLU A 217 -48.83 18.30 35.84
CA GLU A 217 -49.53 18.34 34.57
C GLU A 217 -49.11 19.53 33.70
N THR A 218 -48.66 19.29 32.47
CA THR A 218 -48.96 20.16 31.34
C THR A 218 -48.94 19.33 30.06
N THR A 219 -50.08 19.25 29.39
CA THR A 219 -50.29 18.56 28.11
C THR A 219 -49.45 19.17 26.99
N LEU A 220 -48.60 18.36 26.35
CA LEU A 220 -48.13 18.57 24.98
C LEU A 220 -48.02 17.23 24.25
N SER A 221 -48.59 17.18 23.05
CA SER A 221 -48.74 16.01 22.19
C SER A 221 -47.40 15.39 21.80
N CYS A 222 -47.28 14.07 21.95
CA CYS A 222 -46.17 13.28 21.42
C CYS A 222 -46.25 13.24 19.89
N ASP A 223 -45.34 13.93 19.21
CA ASP A 223 -45.10 13.75 17.78
C ASP A 223 -44.40 12.41 17.53
N GLU A 224 -45.04 11.56 16.73
CA GLU A 224 -44.49 10.28 16.25
C GLU A 224 -43.21 10.49 15.43
N SER A 225 -42.23 9.60 15.61
CA SER A 225 -40.94 9.69 14.94
C SER A 225 -41.02 9.29 13.43
N PRO A 226 -40.21 9.91 12.53
CA PRO A 226 -40.44 9.91 11.07
C PRO A 226 -40.14 8.59 10.33
N LEU A 227 -39.68 7.55 11.04
CA LEU A 227 -39.21 6.30 10.46
C LEU A 227 -40.31 5.25 10.32
N LYS A 228 -41.34 5.27 11.19
CA LYS A 228 -42.42 4.29 11.20
C LYS A 228 -43.42 4.47 10.05
N ALA A 229 -43.59 5.71 9.58
CA ALA A 229 -44.50 6.06 8.47
C ALA A 229 -43.95 5.74 7.07
N LYS A 230 -42.64 5.48 6.92
CA LYS A 230 -41.96 5.37 5.60
C LYS A 230 -41.86 3.95 5.05
N LEU A 231 -42.24 2.91 5.80
CA LEU A 231 -42.16 1.51 5.36
C LEU A 231 -43.41 1.03 4.58
N THR A 232 -44.48 1.84 4.52
CA THR A 232 -45.82 1.39 4.07
C THR A 232 -46.30 1.92 2.72
N SER A 233 -45.48 2.62 1.93
CA SER A 233 -45.91 3.13 0.61
C SER A 233 -44.97 2.70 -0.51
N VAL A 234 -45.26 1.57 -1.15
CA VAL A 234 -44.63 1.13 -2.39
C VAL A 234 -45.71 0.58 -3.32
N GLU A 235 -46.07 1.34 -4.36
CA GLU A 235 -46.67 0.77 -5.57
C GLU A 235 -46.05 1.42 -6.83
N ASP A 236 -45.64 0.51 -7.73
CA ASP A 236 -45.53 0.54 -9.19
C ASP A 236 -44.82 1.68 -9.93
N PHE A 237 -43.70 1.34 -10.60
CA PHE A 237 -43.40 1.85 -11.95
C PHE A 237 -42.63 0.81 -12.80
N THR A 238 -43.09 0.65 -14.04
CA THR A 238 -42.63 -0.31 -15.06
C THR A 238 -41.44 0.22 -15.88
N PRO A 239 -40.64 -0.66 -16.53
CA PRO A 239 -39.41 -0.28 -17.24
C PRO A 239 -39.63 0.03 -18.74
N ILE A 240 -38.78 0.89 -19.32
CA ILE A 240 -38.70 1.19 -20.76
C ILE A 240 -37.28 0.80 -21.28
N PRO A 241 -37.11 0.25 -22.49
CA PRO A 241 -35.93 -0.54 -22.89
C PRO A 241 -34.84 0.23 -23.66
N MET A 242 -33.68 -0.44 -23.73
CA MET A 242 -32.45 -0.16 -24.49
C MET A 242 -32.63 0.33 -25.93
N CYS A 243 -31.68 1.16 -26.39
CA CYS A 243 -31.19 1.14 -27.76
C CYS A 243 -29.65 1.18 -27.79
N LEU A 244 -29.09 0.29 -28.60
CA LEU A 244 -27.68 0.04 -28.90
C LEU A 244 -27.40 0.63 -30.29
N GLU A 245 -26.36 1.46 -30.48
CA GLU A 245 -25.84 1.73 -31.84
C GLU A 245 -24.36 2.21 -31.83
N LEU A 246 -23.54 1.32 -32.41
CA LEU A 246 -22.31 1.42 -33.22
C LEU A 246 -21.40 2.68 -33.23
N LEU A 247 -20.09 2.38 -33.15
CA LEU A 247 -18.90 3.21 -33.45
C LEU A 247 -18.88 3.77 -34.88
N PRO A 248 -18.10 4.86 -35.16
CA PRO A 248 -16.78 4.65 -35.77
C PRO A 248 -15.66 5.67 -35.42
N GLN A 249 -14.43 5.13 -35.34
CA GLN A 249 -13.12 5.58 -35.86
C GLN A 249 -12.80 7.09 -36.03
N HIS A 250 -11.73 7.55 -35.37
CA HIS A 250 -10.52 8.09 -36.03
C HIS A 250 -9.39 8.30 -35.01
N TYR A 251 -8.20 7.77 -35.33
CA TYR A 251 -6.94 8.10 -34.66
C TYR A 251 -6.31 9.26 -35.43
N ASP A 252 -5.84 10.28 -34.70
CA ASP A 252 -4.76 11.15 -35.15
C ASP A 252 -3.80 11.35 -33.98
N GLU A 253 -2.54 11.05 -34.26
CA GLU A 253 -1.35 11.28 -33.45
C GLU A 253 -0.96 12.76 -33.57
N ASP A 254 -0.65 13.42 -32.47
CA ASP A 254 0.25 14.58 -32.49
C ASP A 254 1.09 14.59 -31.20
N ASP A 255 2.39 14.41 -31.40
CA ASP A 255 3.48 14.61 -30.45
C ASP A 255 3.55 16.10 -30.07
N ASP A 256 3.66 16.39 -28.77
CA ASP A 256 4.26 17.64 -28.31
C ASP A 256 5.11 17.38 -27.04
N GLU A 257 6.41 17.61 -27.21
CA GLU A 257 7.46 17.51 -26.20
C GLU A 257 7.23 18.44 -24.99
N ILE A 258 7.40 17.91 -23.77
CA ILE A 258 7.47 18.69 -22.53
C ILE A 258 8.95 18.79 -22.09
N PRO A 259 9.47 19.99 -21.78
CA PRO A 259 10.89 20.21 -21.54
C PRO A 259 11.38 19.63 -20.21
N ALA A 260 12.58 19.04 -20.28
CA ALA A 260 13.30 18.45 -19.15
C ALA A 260 13.74 19.51 -18.13
N SER A 261 13.32 19.33 -16.87
CA SER A 261 14.14 19.73 -15.73
C SER A 261 13.77 18.92 -14.48
N LYS A 262 14.59 17.91 -14.18
CA LYS A 262 14.79 17.44 -12.80
C LYS A 262 16.28 17.26 -12.55
N SER A 263 16.80 18.18 -11.75
CA SER A 263 18.07 18.07 -11.06
C SER A 263 18.11 16.76 -10.26
N ILE A 264 19.14 15.97 -10.55
CA ILE A 264 19.49 14.74 -9.84
C ILE A 264 19.84 15.11 -8.40
N ALA A 265 19.25 14.41 -7.42
CA ALA A 265 19.59 14.55 -6.00
C ALA A 265 21.11 14.39 -5.82
N THR A 266 21.77 15.42 -5.31
CA THR A 266 23.22 15.43 -5.11
C THR A 266 23.52 14.67 -3.82
N PHE A 267 24.03 13.43 -3.90
CA PHE A 267 24.47 12.70 -2.70
C PHE A 267 25.50 13.52 -1.91
N GLY A 268 25.46 13.34 -0.59
CA GLY A 268 26.15 14.10 0.43
C GLY A 268 27.60 14.52 0.18
N GLU A 269 28.00 15.63 0.81
CA GLU A 269 29.38 16.15 0.81
C GLU A 269 30.37 15.22 1.56
N GLY A 270 29.88 14.17 2.22
CA GLY A 270 30.68 13.15 2.90
C GLY A 270 31.42 13.74 4.09
N GLU A 271 32.72 13.45 4.20
CA GLU A 271 33.59 14.04 5.24
C GLU A 271 33.71 15.57 5.12
N LYS A 272 33.37 16.17 3.98
CA LYS A 272 33.43 17.61 3.75
C LYS A 272 32.16 18.36 4.19
N ALA A 273 31.13 17.65 4.63
CA ALA A 273 29.89 18.27 5.07
C ALA A 273 30.13 19.26 6.23
N PRO A 274 29.44 20.40 6.30
CA PRO A 274 29.49 21.29 7.46
C PRO A 274 28.95 20.57 8.70
N MET A 275 29.67 20.70 9.82
CA MET A 275 29.28 20.10 11.09
C MET A 275 28.55 21.11 11.95
N VAL A 276 27.34 20.76 12.39
CA VAL A 276 26.67 21.46 13.49
C VAL A 276 27.00 20.75 14.80
N PRO A 277 27.32 21.49 15.88
CA PRO A 277 27.75 20.89 17.15
C PRO A 277 26.63 20.11 17.84
N HIS A 278 25.36 20.48 17.60
CA HIS A 278 24.19 19.85 18.21
C HIS A 278 23.22 19.36 17.13
N VAL A 279 22.79 18.11 17.26
CA VAL A 279 21.87 17.47 16.32
C VAL A 279 20.68 16.85 17.04
N LEU A 280 19.55 16.85 16.35
CA LEU A 280 18.39 16.04 16.74
C LEU A 280 18.69 14.56 16.54
N VAL A 281 18.40 13.75 17.55
CA VAL A 281 18.53 12.30 17.50
C VAL A 281 17.34 11.68 16.79
N ILE A 282 17.61 10.88 15.77
CA ILE A 282 16.63 10.11 15.03
C ILE A 282 16.93 8.61 15.21
N PRO A 283 16.05 7.83 15.85
CA PRO A 283 16.29 6.40 16.07
C PRO A 283 16.07 5.59 14.79
N THR A 284 16.83 4.52 14.66
CA THR A 284 16.57 3.42 13.71
C THR A 284 16.36 2.14 14.49
N HIS A 285 15.33 1.36 14.13
CA HIS A 285 14.93 0.19 14.92
C HIS A 285 15.64 -1.10 14.54
N LYS A 286 15.86 -1.31 13.24
CA LYS A 286 16.25 -2.63 12.72
C LYS A 286 17.71 -2.71 12.29
N ARG A 287 18.23 -1.63 11.70
CA ARG A 287 19.56 -1.61 11.07
C ARG A 287 20.14 -0.20 11.14
N PRO A 288 21.46 -0.04 11.31
CA PRO A 288 22.11 1.28 11.34
C PRO A 288 22.24 1.90 9.96
N LEU A 289 22.26 3.23 9.89
CA LEU A 289 22.53 3.98 8.66
C LEU A 289 24.03 4.04 8.43
N PHE A 290 24.52 3.63 7.25
CA PHE A 290 25.92 3.79 6.87
C PHE A 290 26.14 5.10 6.09
N PRO A 291 27.35 5.68 6.13
CA PRO A 291 27.74 6.80 5.26
C PRO A 291 27.51 6.48 3.78
N GLY A 292 27.07 7.47 3.00
CA GLY A 292 26.81 7.32 1.56
C GLY A 292 25.50 6.59 1.22
N VAL A 293 24.68 6.22 2.19
CA VAL A 293 23.41 5.51 1.98
C VAL A 293 22.22 6.48 2.11
N VAL A 294 21.27 6.38 1.20
CA VAL A 294 19.96 7.04 1.32
C VAL A 294 19.00 6.15 2.12
N LEU A 295 18.34 6.74 3.11
CA LEU A 295 17.34 6.12 3.96
C LEU A 295 16.02 6.89 3.88
N PRO A 296 15.00 6.36 3.19
CA PRO A 296 13.64 6.83 3.38
C PRO A 296 13.13 6.32 4.74
N MET A 297 12.54 7.20 5.54
CA MET A 297 11.90 6.83 6.80
C MET A 297 10.63 7.65 7.05
N THR A 298 9.65 7.04 7.68
CA THR A 298 8.43 7.71 8.13
C THR A 298 8.51 7.86 9.63
N ILE A 299 8.24 9.06 10.12
CA ILE A 299 8.13 9.37 11.55
C ILE A 299 6.68 9.72 11.82
N THR A 300 6.11 9.15 12.86
CA THR A 300 4.71 9.31 13.24
C THR A 300 4.55 10.09 14.54
N ASN A 301 5.61 10.15 15.37
CA ASN A 301 5.57 10.86 16.64
C ASN A 301 5.45 12.39 16.43
N PRO A 302 4.43 13.04 17.02
CA PRO A 302 4.15 14.45 16.79
C PRO A 302 5.25 15.39 17.33
N ASP A 303 5.94 15.02 18.41
CA ASP A 303 6.99 15.84 18.99
C ASP A 303 8.25 15.82 18.13
N VAL A 304 8.56 14.67 17.53
CA VAL A 304 9.64 14.53 16.55
C VAL A 304 9.30 15.28 15.26
N THR A 305 8.06 15.17 14.77
CA THR A 305 7.59 15.92 13.59
C THR A 305 7.66 17.44 13.81
N LYS A 306 7.26 17.94 14.99
CA LYS A 306 7.40 19.36 15.36
C LYS A 306 8.86 19.79 15.40
N ALA A 307 9.74 18.99 16.00
CA ALA A 307 11.17 19.29 16.05
C ALA A 307 11.80 19.33 14.64
N LEU A 308 11.39 18.44 13.74
CA LEU A 308 11.81 18.43 12.34
C LEU A 308 11.30 19.62 11.55
N ALA A 309 10.05 20.03 11.79
CA ALA A 309 9.50 21.26 11.21
C ALA A 309 10.28 22.50 11.67
N ALA A 310 10.60 22.59 12.97
CA ALA A 310 11.42 23.66 13.52
C ALA A 310 12.86 23.66 12.96
N LEU A 311 13.45 22.47 12.74
CA LEU A 311 14.75 22.35 12.07
C LEU A 311 14.70 22.89 10.63
N ARG A 312 13.64 22.56 9.88
CA ARG A 312 13.42 23.09 8.53
C ARG A 312 13.33 24.62 8.53
N GLU A 313 12.58 25.20 9.46
CA GLU A 313 12.43 26.67 9.59
C GLU A 313 13.76 27.36 9.97
N SER A 314 14.56 26.73 10.84
CA SER A 314 15.89 27.24 11.21
C SER A 314 16.94 27.14 10.09
N GLY A 315 16.63 26.45 8.99
CA GLY A 315 17.56 26.18 7.90
C GLY A 315 18.60 25.08 8.19
N GLN A 316 18.54 24.44 9.36
CA GLN A 316 19.40 23.31 9.71
C GLN A 316 18.94 22.04 8.96
N LYS A 317 19.82 21.47 8.13
CA LYS A 317 19.53 20.31 7.28
C LYS A 317 20.10 18.99 7.80
N TYR A 318 20.65 18.96 9.01
CA TYR A 318 21.42 17.83 9.52
C TYR A 318 20.86 17.27 10.82
N VAL A 319 20.86 15.94 10.90
CA VAL A 319 20.39 15.13 12.04
C VAL A 319 21.37 14.01 12.35
N GLY A 320 21.34 13.51 13.59
CA GLY A 320 22.10 12.34 14.01
C GLY A 320 21.23 11.10 14.01
N VAL A 321 21.63 10.06 13.28
CA VAL A 321 20.87 8.80 13.17
C VAL A 321 21.58 7.70 13.94
N PHE A 322 20.89 7.11 14.93
CA PHE A 322 21.46 6.11 15.83
C PHE A 322 20.62 4.83 15.85
N LEU A 323 21.25 3.68 16.03
CA LEU A 323 20.54 2.41 16.19
C LEU A 323 20.02 2.26 17.63
N LYS A 324 18.79 1.78 17.79
CA LYS A 324 18.19 1.46 19.09
C LYS A 324 18.74 0.11 19.60
N LYS A 325 19.18 0.07 20.86
CA LYS A 325 19.63 -1.15 21.56
C LYS A 325 18.44 -1.98 22.03
N GLN A 326 18.58 -3.31 22.05
CA GLN A 326 17.58 -4.15 22.70
C GLN A 326 17.66 -4.06 24.22
N GLY A 327 16.51 -3.90 24.87
CA GLY A 327 16.40 -3.86 26.33
C GLY A 327 16.31 -2.46 26.95
N GLY A 328 16.42 -1.39 26.14
CA GLY A 328 16.13 -0.03 26.59
C GLY A 328 14.63 0.15 26.86
N LYS A 329 14.20 -0.15 28.08
CA LYS A 329 12.92 0.36 28.58
C LYS A 329 13.01 1.88 28.61
N ILE A 330 12.10 2.59 27.98
CA ILE A 330 11.41 3.78 28.54
C ILE A 330 10.16 4.04 27.68
N GLY A 331 9.04 4.21 28.38
CA GLY A 331 7.67 4.31 27.89
C GLY A 331 6.81 3.49 28.85
N ALA A 332 6.10 4.16 29.75
CA ALA A 332 5.43 3.52 30.88
C ALA A 332 4.30 2.59 30.42
N ALA A 333 4.51 1.27 30.52
CA ALA A 333 3.43 0.31 30.70
C ALA A 333 3.89 -0.75 31.70
N SER A 334 3.11 -0.88 32.75
CA SER A 334 3.18 -1.93 33.77
C SER A 334 3.38 -3.29 33.12
N LYS A 335 4.32 -4.07 33.69
CA LYS A 335 4.31 -5.53 33.55
C LYS A 335 2.97 -6.02 34.08
N ASP A 336 2.03 -6.30 33.19
CA ASP A 336 0.93 -7.26 33.32
C ASP A 336 0.02 -7.03 32.10
N GLU A 337 0.32 -7.72 30.98
CA GLU A 337 -0.63 -8.18 29.95
C GLU A 337 0.15 -8.56 28.68
N MET A 338 0.33 -9.87 28.49
CA MET A 338 0.62 -10.44 27.17
C MET A 338 -0.69 -10.43 26.37
N GLY A 339 -1.02 -9.26 25.81
CA GLY A 339 -2.21 -9.01 25.00
C GLY A 339 -1.84 -8.44 23.63
N PHE A 340 -2.41 -9.02 22.59
CA PHE A 340 -2.24 -8.68 21.18
C PHE A 340 -2.81 -7.29 20.86
N THR A 341 -1.99 -6.23 20.92
CA THR A 341 -2.35 -4.86 20.46
C THR A 341 -1.22 -4.26 19.61
N GLY A 342 -1.19 -4.58 18.32
CA GLY A 342 -0.13 -4.17 17.39
C GLY A 342 -0.22 -2.75 16.82
N MET A 343 -0.98 -1.83 17.43
CA MET A 343 -1.25 -0.52 16.80
C MET A 343 -1.03 0.70 17.71
N GLU A 344 -0.89 0.52 19.02
CA GLU A 344 -0.53 1.63 19.93
C GLU A 344 0.99 1.78 20.10
N SER A 345 1.77 0.73 19.80
CA SER A 345 3.22 0.68 20.04
C SER A 345 4.08 1.48 19.05
N GLN A 346 3.54 2.00 17.93
CA GLN A 346 4.34 2.75 16.95
C GLN A 346 4.63 4.20 17.35
N LYS A 347 3.74 4.85 18.11
CA LYS A 347 3.92 6.27 18.50
C LYS A 347 5.11 6.50 19.43
N ASP A 348 5.46 5.50 20.24
CA ASP A 348 6.57 5.55 21.19
C ASP A 348 7.88 4.97 20.62
N GLU A 349 7.85 4.34 19.45
CA GLU A 349 9.05 3.79 18.82
C GLU A 349 9.98 4.89 18.31
N ASP A 350 9.42 5.92 17.65
CA ASP A 350 10.17 7.04 17.04
C ASP A 350 10.83 7.98 18.06
N LEU A 351 10.50 7.84 19.35
CA LEU A 351 10.97 8.71 20.42
C LEU A 351 12.19 8.10 21.14
N VAL A 352 13.25 8.91 21.28
CA VAL A 352 14.38 8.60 22.14
C VAL A 352 14.31 9.52 23.36
N THR A 353 14.08 8.92 24.52
CA THR A 353 13.97 9.59 25.81
C THR A 353 15.25 9.51 26.63
N ASP A 354 16.07 8.48 26.41
CA ASP A 354 17.33 8.27 27.15
C ASP A 354 18.43 7.68 26.24
N LEU A 355 19.68 8.03 26.55
CA LEU A 355 20.88 7.58 25.83
C LEU A 355 21.13 6.08 26.01
N SER A 356 20.66 5.48 27.11
CA SER A 356 20.85 4.06 27.39
C SER A 356 20.19 3.16 26.32
N GLY A 357 19.12 3.65 25.68
CA GLY A 357 18.37 2.94 24.67
C GLY A 357 18.99 2.97 23.26
N ILE A 358 20.09 3.70 23.03
CA ILE A 358 20.72 3.83 21.71
C ILE A 358 22.21 3.49 21.72
N HIS A 359 22.74 3.19 20.54
CA HIS A 359 24.17 3.02 20.33
C HIS A 359 24.91 4.36 20.36
N HIS A 360 26.14 4.30 20.90
CA HIS A 360 27.00 5.48 21.05
C HIS A 360 27.53 5.99 19.70
N VAL A 361 27.78 5.08 18.76
CA VAL A 361 28.20 5.42 17.39
C VAL A 361 26.99 5.39 16.47
N GLY A 362 26.83 6.45 15.69
CA GLY A 362 25.79 6.58 14.67
C GLY A 362 26.31 7.28 13.42
N SER A 363 25.37 7.75 12.60
CA SER A 363 25.69 8.44 11.34
C SER A 363 25.09 9.83 11.30
N TYR A 364 25.91 10.80 10.90
CA TYR A 364 25.49 12.15 10.57
C TYR A 364 24.77 12.11 9.23
N ALA A 365 23.51 12.53 9.20
CA ALA A 365 22.69 12.47 8.00
C ALA A 365 22.15 13.84 7.62
N ARG A 366 22.08 14.09 6.33
CA ARG A 366 21.41 15.26 5.75
C ARG A 366 19.97 14.92 5.43
N ILE A 367 19.04 15.80 5.75
CA ILE A 367 17.65 15.75 5.30
C ILE A 367 17.60 16.31 3.88
N ASP A 368 17.33 15.45 2.90
CA ASP A 368 17.16 15.86 1.50
C ASP A 368 15.73 16.32 1.24
N ASN A 369 14.75 15.52 1.68
CA ASN A 369 13.33 15.82 1.55
C ASN A 369 12.61 15.57 2.88
N LEU A 370 11.71 16.49 3.25
CA LEU A 370 10.80 16.37 4.39
C LEU A 370 9.38 16.68 3.88
N ILE A 371 8.50 15.68 3.91
CA ILE A 371 7.09 15.79 3.51
C ILE A 371 6.25 15.54 4.76
N ASN A 372 5.50 16.56 5.20
CA ASN A 372 4.60 16.43 6.34
C ASN A 372 3.21 16.07 5.82
N PHE A 373 2.56 15.09 6.43
CA PHE A 373 1.16 14.75 6.17
C PHE A 373 0.27 15.50 7.17
N GLU A 374 -0.52 16.45 6.67
CA GLU A 374 -1.36 17.35 7.48
C GLU A 374 -2.40 16.58 8.32
N ASN A 375 -2.84 15.41 7.88
CA ASN A 375 -3.95 14.68 8.51
C ASN A 375 -3.53 13.70 9.62
N ASN A 376 -2.25 13.30 9.71
CA ASN A 376 -1.81 12.21 10.62
C ASN A 376 -0.62 12.58 11.53
N SER A 377 -0.16 13.84 11.54
CA SER A 377 1.07 14.26 12.27
C SER A 377 2.34 13.47 11.89
N ALA A 378 2.29 12.74 10.77
CA ALA A 378 3.39 11.93 10.27
C ALA A 378 4.24 12.73 9.28
N ALA A 379 5.54 12.51 9.29
CA ALA A 379 6.50 13.09 8.37
C ALA A 379 7.29 12.00 7.64
N GLN A 380 7.32 12.08 6.32
CA GLN A 380 8.24 11.30 5.49
C GLN A 380 9.55 12.07 5.29
N LEU A 381 10.64 11.40 5.64
CA LEU A 381 12.00 11.89 5.53
C LEU A 381 12.77 11.08 4.49
N LEU A 382 13.59 11.78 3.71
CA LEU A 382 14.66 11.18 2.93
C LEU A 382 15.99 11.63 3.53
N LEU A 383 16.68 10.73 4.22
CA LEU A 383 17.97 10.99 4.85
C LEU A 383 19.12 10.48 3.99
N VAL A 384 20.24 11.21 3.97
CA VAL A 384 21.48 10.80 3.29
C VAL A 384 22.62 10.78 4.29
N GLY A 385 23.14 9.59 4.59
CA GLY A 385 24.28 9.42 5.49
C GLY A 385 25.54 10.09 4.93
N GLN A 386 26.22 10.88 5.75
CA GLN A 386 27.42 11.64 5.37
C GLN A 386 28.69 11.01 5.92
N ARG A 387 28.73 10.77 7.23
CA ARG A 387 29.89 10.25 7.98
C ARG A 387 29.45 9.69 9.33
N ARG A 388 30.34 8.99 10.01
CA ARG A 388 30.09 8.50 11.38
C ARG A 388 30.32 9.59 12.43
N ILE A 389 29.53 9.50 13.49
CA ILE A 389 29.57 10.41 14.64
C ILE A 389 29.40 9.64 15.94
N THR A 390 29.93 10.20 17.02
CA THR A 390 29.76 9.75 18.40
C THR A 390 28.97 10.76 19.21
N ILE A 391 28.27 10.27 20.23
CA ILE A 391 27.51 11.10 21.16
C ILE A 391 28.43 11.48 22.31
N ASP A 392 28.72 12.77 22.47
CA ASP A 392 29.56 13.25 23.58
C ASP A 392 28.73 13.52 24.84
N ASP A 393 27.62 14.27 24.72
CA ASP A 393 26.74 14.63 25.84
C ASP A 393 25.32 15.02 25.37
N VAL A 394 24.35 15.06 26.28
CA VAL A 394 23.00 15.59 26.04
C VAL A 394 23.02 17.11 26.14
N HIS A 395 22.64 17.81 25.07
CA HIS A 395 22.64 19.27 25.05
C HIS A 395 21.50 19.87 25.89
N ASP A 396 20.30 19.30 25.82
CA ASP A 396 19.10 19.81 26.49
C ASP A 396 18.43 18.70 27.33
N SER A 397 18.86 18.57 28.58
CA SER A 397 18.28 17.59 29.52
C SER A 397 16.86 18.02 29.93
N GLY A 398 15.84 17.47 29.24
CA GLY A 398 14.42 17.71 29.55
C GLY A 398 13.55 18.07 28.34
N THR A 399 14.13 18.32 27.16
CA THR A 399 13.37 18.51 25.92
C THR A 399 13.24 17.20 25.16
N ILE A 400 12.01 16.83 24.83
CA ILE A 400 11.68 15.71 23.97
C ILE A 400 11.31 16.31 22.59
N PRO A 401 11.96 15.90 21.49
CA PRO A 401 12.94 14.82 21.35
C PRO A 401 14.37 15.24 21.69
N LEU A 402 15.21 14.25 22.02
CA LEU A 402 16.57 14.45 22.52
C LEU A 402 17.48 15.14 21.49
N ARG A 403 18.22 16.15 21.96
CA ARG A 403 19.31 16.80 21.23
C ARG A 403 20.64 16.46 21.89
N VAL A 404 21.61 16.07 21.07
CA VAL A 404 22.92 15.62 21.54
C VAL A 404 24.04 16.42 20.90
N THR A 405 25.10 16.61 21.65
CA THR A 405 26.38 17.11 21.16
C THR A 405 27.15 15.96 20.52
N ILE A 406 27.71 16.21 19.34
CA ILE A 406 28.34 15.17 18.53
C ILE A 406 29.77 15.49 18.15
N SER A 407 30.59 14.45 18.08
CA SER A 407 31.95 14.49 17.56
C SER A 407 32.09 13.60 16.31
N PRO A 408 32.91 14.01 15.32
CA PRO A 408 33.17 13.19 14.14
C PRO A 408 34.11 12.03 14.48
N VAL A 409 33.83 10.84 13.95
CA VAL A 409 34.72 9.68 14.11
C VAL A 409 35.73 9.65 12.96
N GLU A 410 36.98 9.96 13.25
CA GLU A 410 38.07 9.88 12.28
C GLU A 410 38.57 8.43 12.13
N ASN A 411 38.85 8.03 10.90
CA ASN A 411 39.44 6.72 10.62
C ASN A 411 40.95 6.76 10.88
N PRO A 412 41.52 5.82 11.65
CA PRO A 412 42.97 5.73 11.78
C PRO A 412 43.60 5.39 10.42
N ALA A 413 44.82 5.90 10.19
CA ALA A 413 45.57 5.58 8.99
C ALA A 413 45.83 4.07 8.90
N PHE A 414 45.62 3.50 7.72
CA PHE A 414 45.85 2.07 7.47
C PHE A 414 47.13 1.86 6.65
N ASP A 415 47.80 0.74 6.88
CA ASP A 415 48.97 0.36 6.09
C ASP A 415 48.54 -0.17 4.72
N LYS A 416 48.83 0.61 3.67
CA LYS A 416 48.55 0.25 2.26
C LYS A 416 49.37 -0.96 1.79
N SER A 417 50.42 -1.36 2.52
CA SER A 417 51.26 -2.50 2.18
C SER A 417 50.76 -3.81 2.81
N ASN A 418 49.87 -3.75 3.81
CA ASN A 418 49.33 -4.92 4.48
C ASN A 418 48.61 -5.84 3.47
N GLN A 419 49.07 -7.08 3.38
CA GLN A 419 48.54 -8.08 2.45
C GLN A 419 47.13 -8.52 2.83
N MET A 420 46.78 -8.53 4.12
CA MET A 420 45.46 -8.95 4.61
C MET A 420 44.37 -7.97 4.18
N ILE A 421 44.61 -6.66 4.34
CA ILE A 421 43.68 -5.61 3.89
C ILE A 421 43.41 -5.74 2.38
N LYS A 422 44.45 -5.98 1.57
CA LYS A 422 44.30 -6.19 0.12
C LYS A 422 43.53 -7.47 -0.21
N ALA A 423 43.83 -8.56 0.49
CA ALA A 423 43.13 -9.84 0.31
C ALA A 423 41.64 -9.69 0.62
N TYR A 424 41.28 -9.12 1.78
CA TYR A 424 39.88 -8.88 2.14
C TYR A 424 39.17 -7.92 1.17
N SER A 425 39.84 -6.85 0.76
CA SER A 425 39.26 -5.90 -0.21
C SER A 425 38.95 -6.56 -1.56
N ASN A 426 39.88 -7.38 -2.07
CA ASN A 426 39.67 -8.13 -3.30
C ASN A 426 38.55 -9.16 -3.18
N GLU A 427 38.48 -9.85 -2.04
CA GLU A 427 37.43 -10.84 -1.77
C GLU A 427 36.04 -10.18 -1.65
N ILE A 428 35.93 -9.02 -1.00
CA ILE A 428 34.68 -8.24 -0.95
C ILE A 428 34.25 -7.83 -2.35
N VAL A 429 35.18 -7.36 -3.20
CA VAL A 429 34.85 -6.99 -4.58
C VAL A 429 34.41 -8.21 -5.40
N ALA A 430 35.03 -9.38 -5.20
CA ALA A 430 34.64 -10.62 -5.87
C ALA A 430 33.23 -11.07 -5.48
N THR A 431 32.96 -11.15 -4.18
CA THR A 431 31.63 -11.51 -3.63
C THR A 431 30.54 -10.52 -4.04
N LEU A 432 30.81 -9.21 -4.04
CA LEU A 432 29.87 -8.19 -4.55
C LEU A 432 29.52 -8.42 -6.02
N ARG A 433 30.50 -8.74 -6.88
CA ARG A 433 30.26 -9.04 -8.30
C ARG A 433 29.40 -10.29 -8.47
N GLU A 434 29.58 -11.31 -7.64
CA GLU A 434 28.73 -12.51 -7.66
C GLU A 434 27.29 -12.19 -7.26
N ILE A 435 27.08 -11.43 -6.19
CA ILE A 435 25.74 -10.99 -5.76
C ILE A 435 25.02 -10.25 -6.89
N VAL A 436 25.70 -9.35 -7.59
CA VAL A 436 25.12 -8.59 -8.70
C VAL A 436 24.78 -9.47 -9.90
N LYS A 437 25.53 -10.55 -10.15
CA LYS A 437 25.16 -11.54 -11.19
C LYS A 437 23.89 -12.30 -10.83
N MET A 438 23.72 -12.66 -9.55
CA MET A 438 22.58 -13.43 -9.07
C MET A 438 21.29 -12.59 -8.99
N ASN A 439 21.41 -11.27 -8.79
CA ASN A 439 20.27 -10.38 -8.69
C ASN A 439 20.39 -9.18 -9.66
N PRO A 440 19.82 -9.28 -10.89
CA PRO A 440 19.90 -8.24 -11.91
C PRO A 440 19.35 -6.86 -11.48
N LEU A 441 18.44 -6.82 -10.51
CA LEU A 441 17.91 -5.56 -9.95
C LEU A 441 19.01 -4.72 -9.26
N PHE A 442 20.08 -5.36 -8.79
CA PHE A 442 21.21 -4.68 -8.18
C PHE A 442 22.20 -4.11 -9.20
N LYS A 443 22.09 -4.48 -10.47
CA LYS A 443 23.00 -3.98 -11.51
C LYS A 443 22.90 -2.46 -11.66
N GLU A 444 21.70 -1.90 -11.63
CA GLU A 444 21.46 -0.45 -11.73
C GLU A 444 21.95 0.29 -10.48
N HIS A 445 21.65 -0.23 -9.29
CA HIS A 445 22.15 0.32 -8.03
C HIS A 445 23.69 0.24 -7.95
N MET A 446 24.30 -0.89 -8.33
CA MET A 446 25.75 -1.06 -8.33
C MET A 446 26.44 -0.17 -9.36
N GLN A 447 25.85 0.03 -10.54
CA GLN A 447 26.41 0.91 -11.58
C GLN A 447 26.41 2.37 -11.11
N TYR A 448 25.40 2.79 -10.36
CA TYR A 448 25.35 4.09 -9.68
C TYR A 448 26.45 4.25 -8.61
N TYR A 449 26.71 3.21 -7.80
CA TYR A 449 27.73 3.25 -6.74
C TYR A 449 29.17 3.07 -7.27
N SER A 450 29.39 2.21 -8.27
CA SER A 450 30.71 1.93 -8.86
C SER A 450 31.33 3.13 -9.58
N GLN A 451 30.51 4.11 -10.00
CA GLN A 451 30.98 5.34 -10.64
C GLN A 451 31.47 6.39 -9.64
N ARG A 452 31.15 6.26 -8.34
CA ARG A 452 31.36 7.32 -7.34
C ARG A 452 32.00 6.86 -6.03
N ILE A 453 32.07 5.55 -5.75
CA ILE A 453 32.80 4.98 -4.61
C ILE A 453 34.24 4.67 -5.02
N ASP A 454 35.20 5.18 -4.26
CA ASP A 454 36.59 4.81 -4.42
C ASP A 454 36.84 3.42 -3.82
N ILE A 455 36.89 2.41 -4.70
CA ILE A 455 37.16 1.01 -4.34
C ILE A 455 38.58 0.87 -3.74
N HIS A 456 39.46 1.86 -3.94
CA HIS A 456 40.79 1.87 -3.36
C HIS A 456 40.80 2.28 -1.88
N ASN A 457 39.69 2.80 -1.34
CA ASN A 457 39.57 3.08 0.09
C ASN A 457 38.87 1.89 0.82
N PRO A 458 39.61 1.12 1.64
CA PRO A 458 39.07 -0.05 2.31
C PRO A 458 37.95 0.28 3.30
N TYR A 459 37.94 1.46 3.91
CA TYR A 459 36.89 1.85 4.84
C TYR A 459 35.55 2.10 4.13
N ILE A 460 35.59 2.83 3.01
CA ILE A 460 34.39 3.10 2.21
C ILE A 460 33.89 1.78 1.59
N LEU A 461 34.79 0.91 1.16
CA LEU A 461 34.44 -0.42 0.66
C LEU A 461 33.75 -1.29 1.73
N ALA A 462 34.23 -1.27 2.98
CA ALA A 462 33.61 -2.00 4.08
C ALA A 462 32.20 -1.45 4.41
N ASP A 463 32.06 -0.12 4.50
CA ASP A 463 30.77 0.53 4.75
C ASP A 463 29.79 0.25 3.59
N PHE A 464 30.29 0.23 2.35
CA PHE A 464 29.49 -0.14 1.18
C PHE A 464 29.05 -1.61 1.23
N ALA A 465 29.95 -2.55 1.52
CA ALA A 465 29.60 -3.97 1.65
C ALA A 465 28.51 -4.19 2.71
N ALA A 466 28.63 -3.54 3.87
CA ALA A 466 27.61 -3.57 4.92
C ALA A 466 26.28 -2.92 4.47
N SER A 467 26.34 -1.83 3.70
CA SER A 467 25.15 -1.19 3.11
C SER A 467 24.41 -2.08 2.12
N VAL A 468 25.14 -2.90 1.34
CA VAL A 468 24.56 -3.83 0.37
C VAL A 468 23.78 -4.93 1.11
N ARG A 469 24.32 -5.48 2.21
CA ARG A 469 23.57 -6.40 3.07
C ARG A 469 22.32 -5.75 3.66
N ARG A 470 22.40 -4.48 4.11
CA ARG A 470 21.21 -3.72 4.56
C ARG A 470 20.15 -3.63 3.47
N ALA A 471 20.55 -3.44 2.21
CA ALA A 471 19.64 -3.33 1.07
C ALA A 471 19.03 -4.68 0.67
N LEU A 472 19.83 -5.75 0.61
CA LEU A 472 19.40 -7.10 0.24
C LEU A 472 18.49 -7.75 1.28
N GLY A 473 18.78 -7.54 2.58
CA GLY A 473 17.93 -8.01 3.66
C GLY A 473 16.50 -7.43 3.65
N ARG A 474 16.23 -6.36 2.87
CA ARG A 474 14.87 -5.86 2.62
C ARG A 474 14.11 -6.68 1.58
N CYS A 475 14.79 -7.31 0.62
CA CYS A 475 14.15 -8.14 -0.41
C CYS A 475 13.59 -9.45 0.18
N CYS A 476 14.17 -9.94 1.28
CA CYS A 476 13.70 -11.12 2.01
C CYS A 476 12.36 -10.88 2.77
N MET A 477 11.89 -9.63 2.90
CA MET A 477 10.58 -9.30 3.51
C MET A 477 9.38 -9.87 2.74
N LEU A 478 9.57 -10.40 1.52
CA LEU A 478 8.51 -11.04 0.73
C LEU A 478 8.12 -12.43 1.25
N THR A 479 8.81 -12.97 2.24
CA THR A 479 8.36 -14.17 2.97
C THR A 479 7.98 -13.77 4.39
N SER A 480 6.71 -13.95 4.76
CA SER A 480 6.16 -13.65 6.09
C SER A 480 6.77 -14.45 7.25
N ARG A 481 7.89 -15.14 7.00
CA ARG A 481 8.56 -16.05 7.92
C ARG A 481 10.02 -15.70 8.21
N CYS A 482 10.62 -14.81 7.45
CA CYS A 482 11.92 -14.23 7.82
C CYS A 482 11.66 -13.08 8.79
N GLN A 483 11.38 -13.44 10.03
CA GLN A 483 11.52 -12.54 11.18
C GLN A 483 12.86 -11.83 10.99
N VAL A 484 12.86 -10.50 10.91
CA VAL A 484 14.10 -9.71 10.90
C VAL A 484 14.74 -9.99 12.26
N THR A 485 15.60 -11.00 12.32
CA THR A 485 16.24 -11.40 13.57
C THR A 485 17.08 -10.23 14.01
N THR A 486 16.83 -9.72 15.21
CA THR A 486 17.57 -8.59 15.79
C THR A 486 19.08 -8.71 15.66
N GLY A 487 19.63 -9.93 15.69
CA GLY A 487 21.06 -10.19 15.51
C GLY A 487 21.67 -9.57 14.25
N ASP A 488 20.90 -9.41 13.16
CA ASP A 488 21.37 -8.74 11.95
C ASP A 488 21.72 -7.25 12.16
N GLY A 489 21.00 -6.57 13.04
CA GLY A 489 21.20 -5.15 13.34
C GLY A 489 22.46 -4.92 14.17
N GLU A 490 22.66 -5.76 15.20
CA GLU A 490 23.83 -5.71 16.08
C GLU A 490 25.11 -6.11 15.33
N GLU A 491 25.04 -7.11 14.45
CA GLU A 491 26.15 -7.49 13.57
C GLU A 491 26.56 -6.30 12.66
N LEU A 492 25.60 -5.61 12.04
CA LEU A 492 25.88 -4.42 11.23
C LEU A 492 26.43 -3.26 12.07
N GLN A 493 25.91 -3.08 13.27
CA GLN A 493 26.40 -2.05 14.19
C GLN A 493 27.84 -2.32 14.62
N SER A 494 28.22 -3.59 14.79
CA SER A 494 29.61 -3.97 15.10
C SER A 494 30.61 -3.61 14.00
N VAL A 495 30.15 -3.45 12.75
CA VAL A 495 30.95 -2.95 11.63
C VAL A 495 31.06 -1.42 11.68
N LEU A 496 29.95 -0.74 12.01
CA LEU A 496 29.92 0.71 12.14
C LEU A 496 30.81 1.20 13.30
N GLU A 497 30.87 0.45 14.40
CA GLU A 497 31.64 0.76 15.62
C GLU A 497 33.12 0.36 15.53
N GLU A 498 33.47 -0.63 14.71
CA GLU A 498 34.85 -1.10 14.59
C GLU A 498 35.74 0.00 14.04
N LEU A 499 36.87 0.35 14.66
CA LEU A 499 37.77 1.42 14.16
C LEU A 499 38.90 0.87 13.29
N ASP A 500 39.33 -0.37 13.54
CA ASP A 500 40.43 -0.99 12.81
C ASP A 500 40.01 -1.40 11.38
N CYS A 501 40.86 -1.08 10.41
CA CYS A 501 40.57 -1.30 9.00
C CYS A 501 40.43 -2.79 8.65
N GLU A 502 41.37 -3.61 9.15
CA GLU A 502 41.43 -5.04 8.83
C GLU A 502 40.25 -5.78 9.44
N ASN A 503 39.98 -5.54 10.73
CA ASN A 503 38.85 -6.15 11.43
C ASN A 503 37.51 -5.69 10.84
N ARG A 504 37.38 -4.42 10.44
CA ARG A 504 36.15 -3.91 9.82
C ARG A 504 35.90 -4.60 8.48
N LEU A 505 36.92 -4.73 7.63
CA LEU A 505 36.83 -5.45 6.36
C LEU A 505 36.46 -6.93 6.58
N LYS A 506 37.08 -7.59 7.55
CA LYS A 506 36.79 -8.99 7.89
C LYS A 506 35.33 -9.17 8.29
N LYS A 507 34.81 -8.35 9.22
CA LYS A 507 33.41 -8.38 9.64
C LYS A 507 32.46 -8.09 8.48
N ALA A 508 32.77 -7.08 7.65
CA ALA A 508 31.97 -6.75 6.48
C ALA A 508 31.92 -7.90 5.46
N LEU A 509 33.06 -8.59 5.24
CA LEU A 509 33.13 -9.75 4.37
C LEU A 509 32.33 -10.93 4.93
N GLU A 510 32.45 -11.25 6.22
CA GLU A 510 31.66 -12.31 6.85
C GLU A 510 30.16 -12.08 6.66
N LEU A 511 29.71 -10.83 6.82
CA LEU A 511 28.33 -10.45 6.56
C LEU A 511 27.93 -10.58 5.10
N LEU A 512 28.80 -10.19 4.17
CA LEU A 512 28.50 -10.27 2.76
C LEU A 512 28.45 -11.72 2.26
N THR A 513 29.34 -12.58 2.76
CA THR A 513 29.37 -14.02 2.43
C THR A 513 28.11 -14.72 2.92
N LYS A 514 27.68 -14.47 4.17
CA LYS A 514 26.40 -14.98 4.69
C LYS A 514 25.21 -14.61 3.77
N GLU A 515 25.18 -13.37 3.27
CA GLU A 515 24.12 -12.89 2.36
C GLU A 515 24.18 -13.58 0.98
N MET A 516 25.39 -13.78 0.46
CA MET A 516 25.63 -14.49 -0.78
C MET A 516 25.17 -15.96 -0.71
N GLU A 517 25.48 -16.65 0.39
CA GLU A 517 25.02 -18.03 0.64
C GLU A 517 23.50 -18.11 0.72
N LEU A 518 22.88 -17.19 1.47
CA LEU A 518 21.43 -17.08 1.58
C LEU A 518 20.80 -16.84 0.19
N SER A 519 21.39 -15.96 -0.61
CA SER A 519 20.92 -15.67 -1.98
C SER A 519 21.01 -16.90 -2.89
N ARG A 520 22.08 -17.69 -2.80
CA ARG A 520 22.24 -18.95 -3.56
C ARG A 520 21.16 -19.97 -3.19
N VAL A 521 20.91 -20.17 -1.90
CA VAL A 521 19.87 -21.09 -1.41
C VAL A 521 18.49 -20.64 -1.88
N GLN A 522 18.18 -19.34 -1.80
CA GLN A 522 16.91 -18.80 -2.30
C GLN A 522 16.73 -19.05 -3.80
N GLN A 523 17.78 -18.91 -4.59
CA GLN A 523 17.70 -19.19 -6.02
C GLN A 523 17.47 -20.68 -6.29
N SER A 524 18.19 -21.59 -5.63
CA SER A 524 17.98 -23.02 -5.82
C SER A 524 16.56 -23.46 -5.42
N ILE A 525 15.98 -22.83 -4.39
CA ILE A 525 14.59 -23.07 -3.99
C ILE A 525 13.63 -22.59 -5.09
N LYS A 526 13.84 -21.40 -5.65
CA LYS A 526 13.01 -20.88 -6.74
C LYS A 526 13.03 -21.80 -7.96
N GLU A 527 14.20 -22.29 -8.35
CA GLU A 527 14.36 -23.23 -9.47
C GLU A 527 13.59 -24.53 -9.21
N GLN A 528 13.73 -25.13 -8.02
CA GLN A 528 13.00 -26.35 -7.65
C GLN A 528 11.48 -26.16 -7.59
N VAL A 529 11.02 -24.99 -7.13
CA VAL A 529 9.58 -24.68 -7.05
C VAL A 529 9.00 -24.51 -8.45
N GLU A 530 9.70 -23.82 -9.35
CA GLU A 530 9.26 -23.67 -10.75
C GLU A 530 9.25 -25.00 -11.50
N GLU A 531 10.26 -25.87 -11.31
CA GLU A 531 10.28 -27.21 -11.91
C GLU A 531 9.09 -28.06 -11.43
N LYS A 532 8.79 -28.05 -10.13
CA LYS A 532 7.62 -28.74 -9.58
C LYS A 532 6.30 -28.18 -10.11
N ARG A 533 6.22 -26.85 -10.27
CA ARG A 533 5.04 -26.19 -10.86
C ARG A 533 4.83 -26.61 -12.31
N GLN A 534 5.90 -26.68 -13.11
CA GLN A 534 5.83 -27.15 -14.49
C GLN A 534 5.42 -28.62 -14.56
N TYR A 535 5.97 -29.47 -13.70
CA TYR A 535 5.57 -30.88 -13.61
C TYR A 535 4.08 -31.02 -13.28
N LEU A 536 3.59 -30.29 -12.28
CA LEU A 536 2.18 -30.30 -11.88
C LEU A 536 1.25 -29.83 -13.00
N LEU A 537 1.62 -28.74 -13.70
CA LEU A 537 0.86 -28.23 -14.86
C LEU A 537 0.84 -29.25 -16.01
N MET A 538 1.97 -29.92 -16.26
CA MET A 538 2.07 -30.95 -17.29
C MET A 538 1.20 -32.16 -16.96
N GLU A 539 1.15 -32.56 -15.68
CA GLU A 539 0.30 -33.65 -15.20
C GLU A 539 -1.19 -33.28 -15.27
N GLN A 540 -1.57 -32.06 -14.87
CA GLN A 540 -2.93 -31.54 -15.03
C GLN A 540 -3.35 -31.50 -16.51
N LEU A 541 -2.46 -31.01 -17.40
CA LEU A 541 -2.71 -31.02 -18.83
C LEU A 541 -2.89 -32.44 -19.39
N LYS A 542 -2.14 -33.42 -18.86
CA LYS A 542 -2.27 -34.82 -19.28
C LYS A 542 -3.61 -35.41 -18.83
N THR A 543 -4.02 -35.14 -17.59
CA THR A 543 -5.33 -35.56 -17.07
C THR A 543 -6.48 -34.94 -17.87
N ILE A 544 -6.42 -33.64 -18.16
CA ILE A 544 -7.41 -32.93 -18.98
C ILE A 544 -7.46 -33.52 -20.41
N LYS A 545 -6.31 -33.79 -21.05
CA LYS A 545 -6.27 -34.43 -22.39
C LYS A 545 -6.87 -35.83 -22.40
N LYS A 546 -6.69 -36.59 -21.33
CA LYS A 546 -7.27 -37.91 -21.16
C LYS A 546 -8.78 -37.86 -20.94
N GLU A 547 -9.27 -36.92 -20.14
CA GLU A 547 -10.71 -36.70 -19.91
C GLU A 547 -11.43 -36.17 -21.16
N LEU A 548 -10.78 -35.32 -21.95
CA LEU A 548 -11.30 -34.83 -23.24
C LEU A 548 -11.22 -35.86 -24.37
N GLY A 549 -10.68 -37.06 -24.11
CA GLY A 549 -10.54 -38.13 -25.13
C GLY A 549 -9.57 -37.78 -26.26
N LEU A 550 -8.66 -36.83 -26.05
CA LEU A 550 -7.68 -36.37 -27.04
C LEU A 550 -6.42 -37.24 -27.06
N GLU A 551 -6.19 -38.07 -26.04
CA GLU A 551 -5.28 -39.20 -26.14
C GLU A 551 -5.95 -40.30 -26.99
N LYS A 552 -5.63 -40.34 -28.29
CA LYS A 552 -5.95 -41.50 -29.12
C LYS A 552 -5.26 -42.71 -28.50
N ASP A 553 -6.06 -43.62 -27.96
CA ASP A 553 -5.61 -44.91 -27.47
C ASP A 553 -4.78 -45.58 -28.60
N ASP A 554 -3.64 -46.20 -28.30
CA ASP A 554 -2.79 -46.83 -29.33
C ASP A 554 -3.57 -47.83 -30.21
N LYS A 555 -4.67 -48.36 -29.65
CA LYS A 555 -5.68 -49.18 -30.35
C LYS A 555 -6.44 -48.43 -31.45
N GLU A 556 -6.82 -47.17 -31.26
CA GLU A 556 -7.47 -46.36 -32.29
C GLU A 556 -6.51 -45.96 -33.41
N ALA A 557 -5.26 -45.64 -33.08
CA ALA A 557 -4.21 -45.40 -34.07
C ALA A 557 -3.93 -46.65 -34.92
N MET A 558 -3.92 -47.84 -34.30
CA MET A 558 -3.83 -49.12 -35.01
C MET A 558 -5.07 -49.42 -35.85
N LEU A 559 -6.29 -49.22 -35.32
CA LEU A 559 -7.55 -49.40 -36.06
C LEU A 559 -7.63 -48.50 -37.29
N THR A 560 -7.16 -47.25 -37.18
CA THR A 560 -7.12 -46.32 -38.31
C THR A 560 -6.17 -46.80 -39.41
N LYS A 561 -4.98 -47.30 -39.03
CA LYS A 561 -4.03 -47.91 -39.98
C LYS A 561 -4.58 -49.19 -40.62
N PHE A 562 -5.31 -50.02 -39.88
CA PHE A 562 -5.93 -51.23 -40.42
C PHE A 562 -7.08 -50.90 -41.37
N ARG A 563 -7.93 -49.91 -41.05
CA ARG A 563 -8.99 -49.44 -41.96
C ARG A 563 -8.41 -48.86 -43.26
N GLN A 564 -7.36 -48.04 -43.17
CA GLN A 564 -6.66 -47.53 -44.37
C GLN A 564 -6.03 -48.64 -45.22
N ARG A 565 -5.59 -49.75 -44.62
CA ARG A 565 -5.11 -50.93 -45.37
C ARG A 565 -6.26 -51.72 -46.02
N LEU A 566 -7.41 -51.80 -45.35
CA LEU A 566 -8.60 -52.46 -45.89
C LEU A 566 -9.20 -51.68 -47.07
N ASP A 567 -9.27 -50.35 -47.00
CA ASP A 567 -9.78 -49.52 -48.10
C ASP A 567 -8.93 -49.61 -49.38
N ASN A 568 -7.63 -49.89 -49.23
CA ASN A 568 -6.71 -50.12 -50.34
C ASN A 568 -6.77 -51.57 -50.88
N PHE A 569 -7.57 -52.45 -50.28
CA PHE A 569 -7.69 -53.85 -50.68
C PHE A 569 -9.03 -54.07 -51.41
N LYS A 570 -8.98 -54.22 -52.74
CA LYS A 570 -10.16 -54.63 -53.52
C LYS A 570 -10.42 -56.11 -53.30
N ILE A 571 -11.54 -56.42 -52.63
CA ILE A 571 -12.03 -57.79 -52.45
C ILE A 571 -12.37 -58.36 -53.84
N PRO A 572 -11.74 -59.46 -54.29
CA PRO A 572 -12.11 -60.10 -55.53
C PRO A 572 -13.54 -60.68 -55.43
N PRO A 573 -14.35 -60.60 -56.49
CA PRO A 573 -15.75 -61.04 -56.45
C PRO A 573 -15.83 -62.54 -56.15
N ASN A 574 -16.78 -62.88 -55.28
CA ASN A 574 -17.04 -64.24 -54.85
C ASN A 574 -17.63 -65.05 -56.03
N PRO A 575 -17.06 -66.21 -56.40
CA PRO A 575 -17.52 -66.99 -57.56
C PRO A 575 -18.89 -67.68 -57.38
N ASP A 576 -19.53 -67.61 -56.21
CA ASP A 576 -20.76 -68.36 -55.90
C ASP A 576 -21.95 -67.48 -55.50
N THR A 577 -22.26 -66.46 -56.30
CA THR A 577 -23.58 -65.79 -56.22
C THR A 577 -24.17 -65.69 -57.64
N PRO A 578 -25.32 -66.33 -57.92
CA PRO A 578 -25.93 -66.38 -59.25
C PRO A 578 -26.47 -65.03 -59.74
#